data_AF-A0A957QBR9-F1
#
_entry.id   AF-A0A957QBR9-F1
#
_cell.length_a   1.000
_cell.length_b   1.000
_cell.length_c   1.000
_cell.angle_alpha   90.00
_cell.angle_beta   90.00
_cell.angle_gamma   90.00
#
_symmetry.space_group_name_H-M   'P 1'
#
loop_
_entity.id
_entity.type
_entity.pdbx_description
1 polymer ?
#
loop_
_entity_poly.entity_id
_entity_poly.type
_entity_poly.pdbx_seq_one_letter_code
_entity_poly.pdbx_strand_id
1 'polypeptide(L)'
;ALLHEMAASFEDADCVRITDIYAARERDDGSVSAQDIVAASRHPQIEHVSGLEAMAEHLAASVRPGDVVVVLGAGTSHRIGELLLERLRAIQPVT
;
A
#
# COMPACT_ATOMS: atom_id res chain seq x y z
N ALA A 1 -20.27 4.26 5.15
CA ALA A 1 -20.20 5.06 3.91
C ALA A 1 -18.75 5.13 3.42
N LEU A 2 -17.85 5.78 4.16
CA LEU A 2 -16.45 5.98 3.74
C LEU A 2 -15.69 4.71 3.36
N LEU A 3 -15.84 3.61 4.11
CA LEU A 3 -15.16 2.33 3.79
C LEU A 3 -15.52 1.80 2.40
N HIS A 4 -16.81 1.77 2.05
CA HIS A 4 -17.26 1.26 0.76
C HIS A 4 -16.88 2.20 -0.38
N GLU A 5 -16.89 3.50 -0.14
CA GLU A 5 -16.41 4.50 -1.11
C GLU A 5 -14.91 4.31 -1.37
N MET A 6 -14.11 4.13 -0.31
CA MET A 6 -12.68 3.84 -0.44
C MET A 6 -12.44 2.53 -1.20
N ALA A 7 -13.16 1.46 -0.87
CA ALA A 7 -13.05 0.17 -1.54
C ALA A 7 -13.37 0.20 -3.05
N ALA A 8 -14.15 1.20 -3.49
CA ALA A 8 -14.52 1.42 -4.88
C ALA A 8 -13.62 2.44 -5.61
N SER A 9 -12.62 3.04 -4.94
CA SER A 9 -11.86 4.18 -5.49
C SER A 9 -10.63 3.79 -6.33
N PHE A 10 -10.39 2.51 -6.57
CA PHE A 10 -9.13 2.03 -7.13
C PHE A 10 -9.23 1.43 -8.55
N GLU A 11 -10.30 1.72 -9.29
CA GLU A 11 -10.58 1.08 -10.59
C GLU A 11 -9.50 1.34 -11.67
N ASP A 12 -8.82 2.49 -11.62
CA ASP A 12 -7.81 2.87 -12.63
C ASP A 12 -6.42 2.26 -12.38
N ALA A 13 -6.19 1.60 -11.24
CA ALA A 13 -4.89 1.01 -10.92
C ALA A 13 -4.81 -0.42 -11.46
N ASP A 14 -3.65 -0.85 -11.97
CA ASP A 14 -3.47 -2.27 -12.31
C ASP A 14 -3.37 -3.15 -11.05
N CYS A 15 -2.74 -2.63 -10.00
CA CYS A 15 -2.51 -3.31 -8.73
C CYS A 15 -2.71 -2.33 -7.57
N VAL A 16 -3.32 -2.81 -6.48
CA VAL A 16 -3.60 -2.02 -5.29
C VAL A 16 -3.02 -2.72 -4.06
N ARG A 17 -2.30 -1.97 -3.23
CA ARG A 17 -1.75 -2.47 -1.97
C ARG A 17 -2.21 -1.57 -0.83
N ILE A 18 -2.92 -2.15 0.13
CA ILE A 18 -3.41 -1.44 1.30
C ILE A 18 -2.52 -1.80 2.48
N THR A 19 -2.03 -0.81 3.21
CA THR A 19 -1.30 -1.02 4.48
C THR A 19 -2.20 -0.70 5.68
N ASP A 20 -1.67 -0.87 6.89
CA ASP A 20 -2.42 -0.71 8.13
C ASP A 20 -2.98 0.71 8.31
N ILE A 21 -4.10 0.81 9.03
CA ILE A 21 -4.72 2.11 9.32
C ILE A 21 -3.79 2.92 10.21
N TYR A 22 -3.46 4.13 9.75
CA TYR A 22 -2.74 5.09 10.55
C TYR A 22 -3.70 5.80 11.52
N ALA A 23 -3.71 5.40 12.79
CA ALA A 23 -4.61 5.90 13.83
C ALA A 23 -4.43 7.40 14.19
N ALA A 24 -3.43 8.08 13.62
CA ALA A 24 -3.11 9.48 13.90
C ALA A 24 -3.08 9.81 15.41
N ARG A 25 -4.06 10.55 15.93
CA ARG A 25 -4.20 10.90 17.36
C ARG A 25 -5.38 10.21 18.03
N GLU A 26 -6.08 9.35 17.31
CA GLU A 26 -7.28 8.65 17.77
C GLU A 26 -6.91 7.31 18.40
N ARG A 27 -7.79 6.80 19.27
CA ARG A 27 -7.70 5.40 19.66
C ARG A 27 -8.35 4.58 18.58
N ASP A 28 -7.58 3.63 18.05
CA ASP A 28 -8.15 2.55 17.28
C ASP A 28 -9.07 1.72 18.19
N ASP A 29 -10.36 1.72 17.88
CA ASP A 29 -11.37 0.93 18.59
C ASP A 29 -11.56 -0.46 17.97
N GLY A 30 -10.82 -0.78 16.90
CA GLY A 30 -10.84 -2.05 16.19
C GLY A 30 -12.12 -2.29 15.40
N SER A 31 -12.99 -1.28 15.26
CA SER A 31 -14.26 -1.44 14.54
C SER A 31 -14.08 -1.55 13.02
N VAL A 32 -12.96 -1.04 12.50
CA VAL A 32 -12.61 -1.06 11.08
C VAL A 32 -11.12 -1.37 10.94
N SER A 33 -10.79 -2.23 9.98
CA SER A 33 -9.44 -2.63 9.63
C SER A 33 -9.14 -2.37 8.15
N ALA A 34 -7.87 -2.38 7.78
CA ALA A 34 -7.44 -2.29 6.39
C ALA A 34 -7.95 -3.48 5.55
N GLN A 35 -8.08 -4.65 6.18
CA GLN A 35 -8.61 -5.86 5.57
C GLN A 35 -10.08 -5.71 5.18
N ASP A 36 -10.87 -4.90 5.90
CA ASP A 36 -12.27 -4.67 5.56
C ASP A 36 -12.42 -3.90 4.23
N ILE A 37 -11.46 -3.01 3.90
CA ILE A 37 -11.41 -2.34 2.60
C ILE A 37 -11.15 -3.36 1.49
N VAL A 38 -10.18 -4.27 1.70
CA VAL A 38 -9.84 -5.33 0.74
C VAL A 38 -11.05 -6.26 0.54
N ALA A 39 -11.71 -6.67 1.61
CA ALA A 39 -12.89 -7.54 1.57
C ALA A 39 -14.09 -6.89 0.87
N ALA A 40 -14.27 -5.58 1.02
CA ALA A 40 -15.34 -4.83 0.38
C ALA A 40 -15.05 -4.45 -1.08
N SER A 41 -13.80 -4.53 -1.52
CA SER A 41 -13.38 -4.13 -2.86
C SER A 41 -13.70 -5.20 -3.90
N ARG A 42 -14.00 -4.77 -5.13
CA ARG A 42 -14.14 -5.64 -6.30
C ARG A 42 -12.90 -5.65 -7.19
N HIS A 43 -11.87 -4.89 -6.81
CA HIS A 43 -10.65 -4.79 -7.60
C HIS A 43 -9.93 -6.15 -7.63
N PRO A 44 -9.59 -6.70 -8.82
CA PRO A 44 -9.10 -8.07 -8.93
C PRO A 44 -7.69 -8.27 -8.36
N GLN A 45 -6.90 -7.20 -8.23
CA GLN A 45 -5.52 -7.24 -7.75
C GLN A 45 -5.30 -6.31 -6.54
N ILE A 46 -6.25 -6.32 -5.60
CA ILE A 46 -6.12 -5.64 -4.30
C ILE A 46 -5.72 -6.63 -3.21
N GLU A 47 -4.75 -6.25 -2.39
CA GLU A 47 -4.34 -7.03 -1.23
C GLU A 47 -3.89 -6.13 -0.07
N HIS A 48 -3.96 -6.69 1.14
CA HIS A 48 -3.45 -6.06 2.35
C HIS A 48 -2.02 -6.54 2.62
N VAL A 49 -1.12 -5.59 2.87
CA VAL A 49 0.25 -5.86 3.32
C VAL A 49 0.52 -5.00 4.56
N SER A 50 0.59 -5.67 5.71
CA SER A 50 0.81 -5.02 7.00
C SER A 50 2.26 -4.57 7.16
N GLY A 51 2.45 -3.36 7.67
CA GLY A 51 3.77 -2.76 7.92
C GLY A 51 4.43 -2.11 6.70
N LEU A 52 5.19 -1.03 6.95
CA LEU A 52 5.82 -0.23 5.89
C LEU A 52 6.99 -0.97 5.25
N GLU A 53 7.78 -1.68 6.04
CA GLU A 53 8.95 -2.44 5.58
C GLU A 53 8.53 -3.64 4.74
N ALA A 54 7.54 -4.41 5.19
CA ALA A 54 7.00 -5.54 4.44
C ALA A 54 6.31 -5.08 3.16
N MET A 55 5.62 -3.93 3.18
CA MET A 55 5.08 -3.31 1.97
C MET A 55 6.18 -2.96 0.97
N ALA A 56 7.26 -2.31 1.42
CA ALA A 56 8.37 -1.96 0.54
C ALA A 56 9.08 -3.20 -0.03
N GLU A 57 9.22 -4.28 0.76
CA GLU A 57 9.75 -5.57 0.31
C GLU A 57 8.86 -6.22 -0.74
N HIS A 58 7.55 -6.24 -0.49
CA HIS A 58 6.57 -6.78 -1.42
C HIS A 58 6.60 -6.03 -2.76
N LEU A 59 6.64 -4.70 -2.71
CA LEU A 59 6.75 -3.87 -3.91
C LEU A 59 8.07 -4.12 -4.64
N ALA A 60 9.20 -4.13 -3.94
CA ALA A 60 10.52 -4.36 -4.56
C ALA A 60 10.61 -5.72 -5.28
N ALA A 61 9.87 -6.73 -4.82
CA ALA A 61 9.81 -8.04 -5.46
C ALA A 61 8.88 -8.12 -6.69
N SER A 62 7.96 -7.15 -6.86
CA SER A 62 6.90 -7.20 -7.87
C SER A 62 7.04 -6.15 -8.98
N VAL A 63 7.55 -4.95 -8.65
CA VAL A 63 7.68 -3.85 -9.60
C VAL A 63 8.69 -4.14 -10.71
N ARG A 64 8.42 -3.62 -11.90
CA ARG A 64 9.19 -3.81 -13.11
C ARG A 64 9.60 -2.48 -13.73
N PRO A 65 10.66 -2.45 -14.57
CA PRO A 65 10.98 -1.26 -15.34
C PRO A 65 9.77 -0.79 -16.17
N GLY A 66 9.37 0.46 -16.00
CA GLY A 66 8.19 1.05 -16.65
C GLY A 66 6.98 1.20 -15.74
N ASP A 67 6.96 0.53 -14.58
CA ASP A 67 5.87 0.68 -13.61
C ASP A 67 5.91 2.05 -12.93
N VAL A 68 4.71 2.57 -12.63
CA VAL A 68 4.53 3.79 -11.82
C VAL A 68 3.94 3.41 -10.48
N VAL A 69 4.68 3.65 -9.40
CA VAL A 69 4.20 3.42 -8.03
C VAL A 69 3.73 4.73 -7.43
N VAL A 70 2.44 4.80 -7.09
CA VAL A 70 1.85 5.93 -6.36
C VAL A 70 1.66 5.53 -4.90
N VAL A 71 2.43 6.14 -4.01
CA VAL A 71 2.23 5.99 -2.56
C VAL A 71 1.29 7.10 -2.09
N LEU A 72 0.08 6.72 -1.69
CA LEU A 72 -0.95 7.65 -1.22
C LEU A 72 -1.39 7.29 0.20
N GLY A 73 -1.42 8.29 1.08
CA GLY A 73 -1.89 8.12 2.45
C GLY A 73 -1.46 9.29 3.33
N ALA A 74 -1.84 9.21 4.61
CA ALA A 74 -1.41 10.17 5.62
C ALA A 74 -0.30 9.61 6.51
N GLY A 75 0.23 10.46 7.40
CA GLY A 75 1.23 10.05 8.37
C GLY A 75 2.55 9.64 7.72
N THR A 76 2.97 8.40 7.98
CA THR A 76 4.30 7.88 7.58
C THR A 76 4.26 7.06 6.29
N SER A 77 3.16 7.07 5.53
CA SER A 77 3.05 6.28 4.29
C SER A 77 4.15 6.61 3.27
N HIS A 78 4.58 7.87 3.16
CA HIS A 78 5.67 8.29 2.26
C HIS A 78 6.97 7.47 2.43
N ARG A 79 7.22 6.94 3.64
CA ARG A 79 8.40 6.12 3.93
C ARG A 79 8.42 4.81 3.14
N ILE A 80 7.26 4.31 2.69
CA ILE A 80 7.19 3.14 1.79
C ILE A 80 7.95 3.42 0.50
N GLY A 81 7.80 4.63 -0.06
CA GLY A 81 8.51 5.03 -1.27
C GLY A 81 10.01 5.16 -1.07
N GLU A 82 10.43 5.72 0.07
CA GLU A 82 11.85 5.82 0.43
C GLU A 82 12.48 4.43 0.58
N LEU A 83 11.84 3.55 1.35
CA LEU A 83 12.29 2.17 1.56
C LEU A 83 12.33 1.38 0.24
N LEU A 84 11.32 1.53 -0.61
CA LEU A 84 11.29 0.88 -1.93
C LEU A 84 12.49 1.31 -2.78
N LEU A 85 12.80 2.61 -2.83
CA LEU A 85 13.95 3.11 -3.58
C LEU A 85 15.28 2.56 -3.03
N GLU A 86 15.42 2.45 -1.70
CA GLU A 86 16.58 1.81 -1.07
C GLU A 86 16.72 0.34 -1.50
N ARG A 87 15.62 -0.43 -1.46
CA ARG A 87 15.65 -1.85 -1.85
C ARG A 87 16.00 -2.03 -3.33
N LEU A 88 15.40 -1.23 -4.22
CA LEU A 88 15.68 -1.31 -5.66
C LEU A 88 17.15 -0.96 -5.99
N ARG A 89 17.73 0.03 -5.30
CA ARG A 89 19.16 0.37 -5.45
C ARG A 89 20.09 -0.73 -4.96
N ALA A 90 19.70 -1.45 -3.91
CA ALA A 90 20.48 -2.58 -3.41
C ALA A 90 20.43 -3.81 -4.34
N ILE A 91 19.35 -3.96 -5.13
CA ILE A 91 19.15 -5.08 -6.06
C ILE A 91 19.86 -4.83 -7.41
N GLN A 92 19.98 -3.57 -7.84
CA GLN A 92 20.67 -3.22 -9.08
C GLN A 92 22.19 -3.43 -8.92
N PRO A 93 22.85 -4.29 -9.73
CA PRO A 93 24.30 -4.35 -9.73
C PRO A 93 24.84 -2.99 -10.19
N VAL A 94 25.82 -2.46 -9.45
CA VAL A 94 26.62 -1.31 -9.91
C VAL A 94 27.15 -1.67 -11.30
N THR A 95 26.66 -0.94 -12.31
CA THR A 95 27.16 -1.06 -13.69
C THR A 95 28.31 -0.09 -13.90
#